data_AF-A0AA91FRJ0-F1
#
_entry.id   AF-A0AA91FRJ0-F1
#
_cell.length_a   1.000
_cell.length_b   1.000
_cell.length_c   1.000
_cell.angle_alpha   90.00
_cell.angle_beta   90.00
_cell.angle_gamma   90.00
#
_symmetry.space_group_name_H-M   'P 1'
#
loop_
_entity.id
_entity.type
_entity.pdbx_description
1 polymer ?
#
loop_
_entity_poly.entity_id
_entity_poly.type
_entity_poly.pdbx_seq_one_letter_code
_entity_poly.pdbx_strand_id
1 'polypeptide(L)'
;MKSELTIKENNFLIELIKSYETKKKLSDIQQLIKTLSNKQQRSDAENKQLKILLSAEKLKLDNQLKNKQAKKVIADNKKQLAFETDATKKRYGEAFVEELKNFANQPLDLSLADFLRLLIENKHFTDKDRKWLSNFIANNSNSNANQ
;
A
#
# COMPACT_ATOMS: atom_id res chain seq x y z
N MET A 1 -46.57 -6.94 6.92
CA MET A 1 -45.46 -7.44 7.77
C MET A 1 -44.91 -6.24 8.54
N LYS A 2 -44.94 -6.28 9.88
CA LYS A 2 -44.32 -5.24 10.74
C LYS A 2 -42.84 -5.12 10.41
N SER A 3 -42.36 -3.91 10.16
CA SER A 3 -40.99 -3.68 9.69
C SER A 3 -39.99 -3.48 10.82
N GLU A 4 -40.08 -4.27 11.89
CA GLU A 4 -39.18 -4.15 13.06
C GLU A 4 -37.70 -4.42 12.68
N LEU A 5 -36.78 -3.77 13.40
CA LEU A 5 -35.35 -4.00 13.25
C LEU A 5 -34.99 -5.44 13.64
N THR A 6 -34.12 -6.06 12.86
CA THR A 6 -33.52 -7.35 13.21
C THR A 6 -32.57 -7.19 14.40
N ILE A 7 -32.25 -8.30 15.07
CA ILE A 7 -31.29 -8.33 16.19
C ILE A 7 -29.94 -7.74 15.77
N LYS A 8 -29.46 -8.07 14.58
CA LYS A 8 -28.18 -7.54 14.05
C LYS A 8 -28.22 -6.03 13.85
N GLU A 9 -29.32 -5.50 13.31
CA GLU A 9 -29.49 -4.06 13.12
C GLU A 9 -29.61 -3.33 14.47
N ASN A 10 -30.29 -3.92 15.45
CA ASN A 10 -30.38 -3.37 16.81
C ASN A 10 -29.02 -3.32 17.50
N ASN A 11 -28.24 -4.41 17.43
CA ASN A 11 -26.89 -4.44 18.00
C ASN A 11 -25.99 -3.37 17.37
N PHE A 12 -26.03 -3.25 16.04
CA PHE A 12 -25.27 -2.22 15.32
C PHE A 12 -25.73 -0.80 15.68
N LEU A 13 -27.04 -0.57 15.84
CA LEU A 13 -27.57 0.70 16.30
C LEU A 13 -27.05 1.06 17.69
N ILE A 14 -27.06 0.11 18.65
CA ILE A 14 -26.54 0.34 20.01
C ILE A 14 -25.06 0.75 19.98
N GLU A 15 -24.24 0.06 19.19
CA GLU A 15 -22.83 0.40 19.01
C GLU A 15 -22.65 1.79 18.39
N LEU A 16 -23.44 2.14 17.38
CA LEU A 16 -23.42 3.46 16.77
C LEU A 16 -23.78 4.56 17.78
N ILE A 17 -24.85 4.38 18.57
CA ILE A 17 -25.26 5.36 19.58
C ILE A 17 -24.16 5.58 20.62
N LYS A 18 -23.54 4.51 21.14
CA LYS A 18 -22.37 4.62 22.04
C LYS A 18 -21.23 5.39 21.38
N SER A 19 -20.95 5.12 20.10
CA SER A 19 -19.90 5.85 19.36
C SER A 19 -20.22 7.34 19.22
N TYR A 20 -21.50 7.71 19.15
CA TYR A 20 -21.95 9.09 19.00
C TYR A 20 -21.77 9.91 20.28
N GLU A 21 -21.84 9.28 21.46
CA GLU A 21 -21.62 9.95 22.75
C GLU A 21 -20.21 10.52 22.88
N THR A 22 -19.22 9.87 22.26
CA THR A 22 -17.83 10.33 22.27
C THR A 22 -17.53 11.44 21.25
N LYS A 23 -18.49 11.78 20.38
CA LYS A 23 -18.28 12.79 19.32
C LYS A 23 -18.68 14.18 19.78
N LYS A 24 -17.80 15.15 19.55
CA LYS A 24 -18.08 16.59 19.79
C LYS A 24 -19.24 17.14 18.97
N LYS A 25 -19.44 16.65 17.73
CA LYS A 25 -20.52 17.07 16.83
C LYS A 25 -20.99 15.90 15.98
N LEU A 26 -22.30 15.72 15.89
CA LEU A 26 -22.95 14.71 15.04
C LEU A 26 -23.35 15.32 13.70
N SER A 27 -23.21 14.55 12.62
CA SER A 27 -23.78 14.92 11.31
C SER A 27 -25.30 14.78 11.31
N ASP A 28 -25.98 15.39 10.34
CA ASP A 28 -27.45 15.36 10.24
C ASP A 28 -28.00 13.92 10.20
N ILE A 29 -27.33 13.03 9.47
CA ILE A 29 -27.66 11.59 9.44
C ILE A 29 -27.51 10.95 10.83
N GLN A 30 -26.45 11.26 11.57
CA GLN A 30 -26.20 10.71 12.90
C GLN A 30 -27.19 11.25 13.93
N GLN A 31 -27.54 12.54 13.81
CA GLN A 31 -28.58 13.17 14.61
C GLN A 31 -29.93 12.51 14.34
N LEU A 32 -30.28 12.29 13.07
CA LEU A 32 -31.52 11.63 12.68
C LEU A 32 -31.60 10.18 13.20
N ILE A 33 -30.52 9.41 13.08
CA ILE A 33 -30.43 8.06 13.66
C ILE A 33 -30.65 8.12 15.18
N LYS A 34 -30.00 9.06 15.88
CA LYS A 34 -30.16 9.24 17.33
C LYS A 34 -31.59 9.61 17.71
N THR A 35 -32.20 10.53 17.00
CA THR A 35 -33.60 10.95 17.21
C THR A 35 -34.57 9.78 17.01
N LEU A 36 -34.42 9.02 15.93
CA LEU A 36 -35.25 7.83 15.66
C LEU A 36 -35.03 6.73 16.70
N SER A 37 -33.79 6.55 17.19
CA SER A 37 -33.46 5.57 18.22
C SER A 37 -34.10 5.87 19.57
N ASN A 38 -34.31 7.15 19.90
CA ASN A 38 -34.88 7.57 21.17
C ASN A 38 -36.41 7.48 21.21
N LYS A 39 -37.08 7.21 20.08
CA LYS A 39 -38.53 7.06 20.03
C LYS A 39 -38.94 5.73 20.65
N GLN A 40 -39.76 5.80 21.70
CA GLN A 40 -40.28 4.64 22.43
C GLN A 40 -41.16 3.74 21.55
N GLN A 41 -41.90 4.33 20.61
CA GLN A 41 -42.60 3.63 19.54
C GLN A 41 -42.29 4.30 18.21
N ARG A 42 -41.93 3.48 17.21
CA ARG A 42 -41.65 3.90 15.83
C ARG A 42 -42.72 3.32 14.92
N SER A 43 -43.22 4.14 14.00
CA SER A 43 -44.05 3.70 12.88
C SER A 43 -43.25 2.81 11.92
N ASP A 44 -43.96 2.07 11.06
CA ASP A 44 -43.32 1.25 10.02
C ASP A 44 -42.47 2.10 9.05
N ALA A 45 -42.91 3.31 8.73
CA ALA A 45 -42.13 4.22 7.89
C ALA A 45 -40.81 4.62 8.55
N GLU A 46 -40.84 4.92 9.85
CA GLU A 46 -39.64 5.29 10.63
C GLU A 46 -38.69 4.10 10.80
N ASN A 47 -39.21 2.90 11.01
CA ASN A 47 -38.39 1.69 11.04
C ASN A 47 -37.72 1.42 9.69
N LYS A 48 -38.46 1.57 8.59
CA LYS A 48 -37.90 1.46 7.23
C LYS A 48 -36.82 2.51 6.97
N GLN A 49 -37.07 3.75 7.37
CA GLN A 49 -36.08 4.83 7.27
C GLN A 49 -34.82 4.51 8.06
N LEU A 50 -34.97 4.07 9.31
CA LEU A 50 -33.83 3.73 10.15
C LEU A 50 -32.99 2.57 9.59
N LYS A 51 -33.62 1.53 9.02
CA LYS A 51 -32.89 0.44 8.33
C LYS A 51 -32.02 0.95 7.18
N ILE A 52 -32.55 1.88 6.39
CA ILE A 52 -31.81 2.51 5.29
C ILE A 52 -30.62 3.31 5.83
N LEU A 53 -30.84 4.11 6.87
CA LEU A 53 -29.78 4.91 7.50
C LEU A 53 -28.67 4.05 8.11
N LEU A 54 -29.03 2.97 8.81
CA LEU A 54 -28.08 2.02 9.38
C LEU A 54 -27.25 1.34 8.28
N SER A 55 -27.90 0.92 7.19
CA SER A 55 -27.20 0.30 6.06
C SER A 55 -26.21 1.28 5.39
N ALA A 56 -26.59 2.55 5.26
CA ALA A 56 -25.73 3.59 4.72
C ALA A 56 -24.51 3.88 5.61
N GLU A 57 -24.69 4.00 6.93
CA GLU A 57 -23.55 4.20 7.85
C GLU A 57 -22.66 2.95 7.93
N LYS A 58 -23.21 1.74 7.87
CA LYS A 58 -22.42 0.52 7.80
C LYS A 58 -21.53 0.50 6.56
N LEU A 59 -22.09 0.76 5.37
CA LEU A 59 -21.34 0.81 4.11
C LEU A 59 -20.21 1.85 4.17
N LYS A 60 -20.49 3.02 4.75
CA LYS A 60 -19.50 4.09 4.92
C LYS A 60 -18.35 3.67 5.85
N LEU A 61 -18.65 3.03 6.98
CA LEU A 61 -17.63 2.50 7.89
C LEU A 61 -16.77 1.42 7.22
N ASP A 62 -17.40 0.49 6.49
CA ASP A 62 -16.71 -0.56 5.75
C ASP A 62 -15.75 0.03 4.69
N ASN A 63 -16.22 1.04 3.95
CA ASN A 63 -15.38 1.75 2.96
C ASN A 63 -14.21 2.49 3.62
N GLN A 64 -14.41 3.11 4.79
CA GLN A 64 -13.33 3.76 5.53
C GLN A 64 -12.28 2.75 6.01
N LEU A 65 -12.69 1.58 6.50
CA LEU A 65 -11.78 0.52 6.92
C LEU A 65 -10.97 -0.02 5.75
N LYS A 66 -11.63 -0.33 4.61
CA LYS A 66 -10.95 -0.75 3.38
C LYS A 66 -9.94 0.28 2.90
N ASN A 67 -10.31 1.57 2.89
CA ASN A 67 -9.41 2.65 2.49
C ASN A 67 -8.21 2.80 3.43
N LYS A 68 -8.41 2.64 4.75
CA LYS A 68 -7.29 2.65 5.72
C LYS A 68 -6.33 1.48 5.49
N GLN A 69 -6.86 0.29 5.24
CA GLN A 69 -6.04 -0.89 4.93
C GLN A 69 -5.26 -0.71 3.62
N ALA A 70 -5.91 -0.24 2.56
CA ALA A 70 -5.26 0.03 1.28
C ALA A 70 -4.13 1.07 1.42
N LYS A 71 -4.36 2.17 2.15
CA LYS A 71 -3.32 3.17 2.45
C LYS A 71 -2.14 2.57 3.21
N LYS A 72 -2.39 1.67 4.16
CA LYS A 72 -1.33 0.97 4.91
C LYS A 72 -0.49 0.10 3.98
N VAL A 73 -1.11 -0.70 3.13
CA VAL A 73 -0.41 -1.55 2.14
C VAL A 73 0.46 -0.70 1.21
N ILE A 74 -0.05 0.41 0.70
CA ILE A 74 0.73 1.33 -0.15
C ILE A 74 1.95 1.89 0.60
N ALA A 75 1.77 2.29 1.86
CA ALA A 75 2.86 2.82 2.67
C ALA A 75 3.94 1.76 2.96
N ASP A 76 3.52 0.53 3.28
CA ASP A 76 4.43 -0.59 3.55
C ASP A 76 5.19 -0.99 2.28
N ASN A 77 4.52 -1.07 1.12
CA ASN A 77 5.16 -1.33 -0.17
C ASN A 77 6.18 -0.23 -0.52
N LYS A 78 5.87 1.04 -0.27
CA LYS A 78 6.81 2.15 -0.51
C LYS A 78 8.05 2.04 0.35
N LYS A 79 7.91 1.64 1.62
CA LYS A 79 9.05 1.41 2.53
C LYS A 79 9.89 0.22 2.07
N GLN A 80 9.26 -0.88 1.68
CA GLN A 80 9.96 -2.04 1.16
C GLN A 80 10.75 -1.70 -0.11
N LEU A 81 10.14 -0.97 -1.05
CA LEU A 81 10.81 -0.54 -2.27
C LEU A 81 12.02 0.37 -1.98
N ALA A 82 11.89 1.29 -1.02
CA ALA A 82 13.01 2.14 -0.59
C ALA A 82 14.16 1.30 -0.01
N PHE A 83 13.85 0.35 0.88
CA PHE A 83 14.82 -0.57 1.45
C PHE A 83 15.52 -1.42 0.39
N GLU A 84 14.77 -2.01 -0.54
CA GLU A 84 15.32 -2.78 -1.65
C GLU A 84 16.22 -1.93 -2.55
N THR A 85 15.87 -0.65 -2.75
CA THR A 85 16.67 0.29 -3.55
C THR A 85 18.01 0.58 -2.87
N ASP A 86 18.01 0.87 -1.57
CA ASP A 86 19.25 1.16 -0.82
C ASP A 86 20.14 -0.09 -0.70
N ALA A 87 19.54 -1.26 -0.46
CA ALA A 87 20.26 -2.53 -0.46
C ALA A 87 20.90 -2.81 -1.83
N THR A 88 20.18 -2.53 -2.92
CA THR A 88 20.71 -2.65 -4.29
C THR A 88 21.87 -1.70 -4.52
N LYS A 89 21.73 -0.41 -4.20
CA LYS A 89 22.83 0.56 -4.32
C LYS A 89 24.07 0.13 -3.54
N LYS A 90 23.89 -0.39 -2.32
CA LYS A 90 24.99 -0.90 -1.49
C LYS A 90 25.70 -2.08 -2.16
N ARG A 91 24.95 -3.08 -2.66
CA ARG A 91 25.53 -4.23 -3.38
C ARG A 91 26.32 -3.79 -4.62
N TYR A 92 25.81 -2.82 -5.38
CA TYR A 92 26.51 -2.23 -6.52
C TYR A 92 27.79 -1.49 -6.12
N GLY A 93 27.76 -0.68 -5.07
CA GLY A 93 28.96 -0.04 -4.55
C GLY A 93 30.02 -1.04 -4.08
N GLU A 94 29.61 -2.09 -3.37
CA GLU A 94 30.52 -3.14 -2.89
C GLU A 94 31.16 -3.92 -4.04
N ALA A 95 30.36 -4.38 -5.00
CA ALA A 95 30.86 -5.07 -6.19
C ALA A 95 31.86 -4.19 -6.97
N PHE A 96 31.52 -2.92 -7.16
CA PHE A 96 32.37 -1.96 -7.88
C PHE A 96 33.72 -1.74 -7.19
N VAL A 97 33.71 -1.54 -5.86
CA VAL A 97 34.93 -1.36 -5.08
C VAL A 97 35.77 -2.64 -5.03
N GLU A 98 35.14 -3.81 -4.92
CA GLU A 98 35.86 -5.08 -4.91
C GLU A 98 36.55 -5.35 -6.25
N GLU A 99 35.88 -5.12 -7.38
CA GLU A 99 36.52 -5.26 -8.69
C GLU A 99 37.65 -4.26 -8.90
N LEU A 100 37.49 -3.00 -8.46
CA LEU A 100 38.57 -2.01 -8.56
C LEU A 100 39.82 -2.40 -7.76
N LYS A 101 39.69 -3.13 -6.65
CA LYS A 101 40.85 -3.61 -5.90
C LYS A 101 41.73 -4.55 -6.72
N ASN A 102 41.16 -5.29 -7.67
CA ASN A 102 41.92 -6.17 -8.56
C ASN A 102 42.85 -5.38 -9.50
N PHE A 103 42.63 -4.08 -9.66
CA PHE A 103 43.45 -3.17 -10.48
C PHE A 103 44.29 -2.20 -9.64
N ALA A 104 44.38 -2.37 -8.33
CA ALA A 104 45.05 -1.40 -7.44
C ALA A 104 46.53 -1.12 -7.81
N ASN A 105 47.19 -2.07 -8.49
CA ASN A 105 48.60 -1.97 -8.90
C ASN A 105 48.79 -2.02 -10.42
N GLN A 106 47.72 -1.88 -11.21
CA GLN A 106 47.76 -1.92 -12.67
C GLN A 106 46.92 -0.79 -13.26
N PRO A 107 47.33 -0.15 -14.37
CA PRO A 107 46.45 0.78 -15.07
C PRO A 107 45.19 0.04 -15.53
N LEU A 108 44.04 0.68 -15.35
CA LEU A 108 42.74 0.15 -15.77
C LEU A 108 42.60 0.31 -17.30
N ASP A 109 43.29 -0.54 -18.05
CA ASP A 109 43.23 -0.57 -19.52
C ASP A 109 42.16 -1.56 -20.01
N LEU A 110 40.91 -1.23 -19.72
CA LEU A 110 39.75 -2.03 -20.13
C LEU A 110 38.56 -1.12 -20.46
N SER A 111 37.76 -1.56 -21.43
CA SER A 111 36.57 -0.81 -21.83
C SER A 111 35.50 -0.84 -20.72
N LEU A 112 34.66 0.18 -20.66
CA LEU A 112 33.51 0.18 -19.73
C LEU A 112 32.64 -1.07 -19.90
N ALA A 113 32.45 -1.56 -21.13
CA ALA A 113 31.65 -2.76 -21.39
C ALA A 113 32.28 -4.01 -20.76
N ASP A 114 33.60 -4.16 -20.86
CA ASP A 114 34.32 -5.27 -20.27
C ASP A 114 34.35 -5.16 -18.73
N PHE A 115 34.45 -3.94 -18.20
CA PHE A 115 34.30 -3.71 -16.75
C PHE A 115 32.94 -4.16 -16.24
N LEU A 116 31.86 -3.78 -16.93
CA LEU A 116 30.51 -4.17 -16.53
C LEU A 116 30.28 -5.68 -16.62
N ARG A 117 30.97 -6.38 -17.53
CA ARG A 117 30.96 -7.85 -17.59
C ARG A 117 31.64 -8.49 -16.39
N LEU A 118 32.79 -7.95 -15.96
CA LEU A 118 33.46 -8.41 -14.74
C LEU A 118 32.55 -8.26 -13.51
N LEU A 119 31.84 -7.14 -13.40
CA LEU A 119 30.90 -6.93 -12.30
C LEU A 119 29.78 -7.97 -12.25
N ILE A 120 29.30 -8.51 -13.39
CA ILE A 120 28.24 -9.54 -13.41
C ILE A 120 28.66 -10.79 -12.62
N GLU A 121 29.93 -11.16 -12.69
CA GLU A 121 30.46 -12.35 -12.02
C GLU A 121 30.76 -12.10 -10.54
N ASN A 122 30.69 -10.85 -10.08
CA ASN A 122 30.95 -10.51 -8.70
C ASN A 122 29.91 -11.14 -7.74
N LYS A 123 30.40 -11.64 -6.61
CA LYS A 123 29.60 -12.36 -5.59
C LYS A 123 28.59 -11.49 -4.86
N HIS A 124 28.78 -10.16 -4.83
CA HIS A 124 27.85 -9.23 -4.19
C HIS A 124 26.56 -9.05 -4.98
N PHE A 125 26.51 -9.47 -6.25
CA PHE A 125 25.29 -9.40 -7.07
C PHE A 125 24.37 -10.59 -6.87
N THR A 126 23.08 -10.27 -6.75
CA THR A 126 22.00 -11.27 -6.81
C THR A 126 21.66 -11.60 -8.27
N ASP A 127 20.94 -12.69 -8.50
CA ASP A 127 20.50 -13.07 -9.86
C ASP A 127 19.66 -11.97 -10.54
N LYS A 128 18.89 -11.21 -9.76
CA LYS A 128 18.14 -10.05 -10.25
C LYS A 128 19.07 -8.93 -10.72
N ASP A 129 20.11 -8.64 -9.94
CA ASP A 129 21.11 -7.62 -10.28
C ASP A 129 21.85 -8.00 -11.57
N ARG A 130 22.31 -9.26 -11.65
CA ARG A 130 22.98 -9.83 -12.83
C ARG A 130 22.09 -9.76 -14.08
N LYS A 131 20.84 -10.20 -13.98
CA LYS A 131 19.89 -10.16 -15.11
C LYS A 131 19.62 -8.73 -15.59
N TRP A 132 19.48 -7.77 -14.68
CA TRP A 132 19.30 -6.36 -15.05
C TRP A 132 20.54 -5.83 -15.76
N LEU A 133 21.73 -6.08 -15.22
CA LEU A 133 22.99 -5.60 -15.79
C LEU A 133 23.28 -6.23 -17.16
N SER A 134 23.04 -7.53 -17.33
CA SER A 134 23.16 -8.21 -18.63
C SER A 134 22.24 -7.60 -19.69
N ASN A 135 20.99 -7.31 -19.32
CA ASN A 135 20.04 -6.65 -20.22
C ASN A 135 20.49 -5.21 -20.57
N PHE A 136 21.02 -4.47 -19.59
CA PHE A 136 21.55 -3.13 -19.82
C PHE A 136 22.72 -3.16 -20.82
N ILE A 137 23.67 -4.09 -20.66
CA ILE A 137 24.80 -4.25 -21.58
C ILE A 137 24.30 -4.63 -22.98
N ALA A 138 23.38 -5.59 -23.09
CA ALA A 138 22.85 -6.04 -24.38
C ALA A 138 22.14 -4.90 -25.16
N ASN A 139 21.33 -4.11 -24.48
CA ASN A 139 20.59 -3.00 -25.10
C ASN A 139 21.51 -1.86 -25.56
N ASN A 140 22.55 -1.54 -24.79
CA ASN A 140 23.50 -0.49 -25.16
C ASN A 140 24.50 -0.96 -26.23
N SER A 141 24.79 -2.26 -26.32
CA SER A 141 25.63 -2.81 -27.39
C SER A 141 24.95 -2.75 -28.76
N ASN A 142 23.64 -2.97 -28.81
CA ASN A 142 22.84 -2.90 -30.06
C ASN A 142 22.58 -1.47 -30.55
N SER A 143 22.77 -0.47 -29.69
CA SER A 143 22.54 0.94 -30.03
C SER A 143 23.70 1.53 -30.86
N ASN A 144 24.91 0.99 -30.70
CA ASN A 144 26.12 1.46 -31.39
C ASN A 144 26.38 0.77 -32.74
N ALA A 145 25.54 -0.19 -33.15
CA ALA A 145 25.67 -0.88 -34.44
C ALA A 145 24.91 -0.18 -35.59
N ASN A 146 24.15 0.88 -35.30
CA ASN A 146 23.34 1.65 -36.25
C ASN A 146 23.81 3.11 -36.42
N GLN A 147 25.08 3.41 -36.11
CA GLN A 147 25.70 4.71 -36.41
C GLN A 147 26.87 4.55 -37.37
#